data_AF-A0A196MNY5-F1
#
_entry.id   AF-A0A196MNY5-F1
#
_cell.length_a   1.000
_cell.length_b   1.000
_cell.length_c   1.000
_cell.angle_alpha   90.00
_cell.angle_beta   90.00
_cell.angle_gamma   90.00
#
_symmetry.space_group_name_H-M   'P 1'
#
loop_
_entity.id
_entity.type
_entity.pdbx_description
1 polymer ?
#
loop_
_entity_poly.entity_id
_entity_poly.type
_entity_poly.pdbx_seq_one_letter_code
_entity_poly.pdbx_strand_id
1 'polypeptide(L)'
;MCPRTLRYAAALATGALSPDAAYAGFYSGDELYTVCTTDKAEKDFFEKSYECVGYISGAVDAFNTTREANKLKSCIPADVTISQLRSITVDYLGKNPIDRAKSASSQVFAATRKAWPCPATKPVSKKASRKKR
;
A
#
# COMPACT_ATOMS: atom_id res chain seq x y z
N MET A 1 -33.12 -64.55 -19.26
CA MET A 1 -33.24 -63.09 -19.47
C MET A 1 -33.07 -62.42 -18.11
N CYS A 2 -31.88 -61.90 -17.83
CA CYS A 2 -31.47 -61.38 -16.52
C CYS A 2 -30.88 -59.96 -16.74
N PRO A 3 -31.02 -59.05 -15.76
CA PRO A 3 -31.04 -57.60 -15.95
C PRO A 3 -29.63 -57.00 -15.91
N ARG A 4 -29.43 -55.84 -16.54
CA ARG A 4 -28.25 -55.00 -16.26
C ARG A 4 -28.68 -53.55 -16.08
N THR A 5 -28.96 -53.28 -14.82
CA THR A 5 -28.87 -52.00 -14.14
C THR A 5 -27.92 -51.00 -14.81
N LEU A 6 -28.48 -49.87 -15.24
CA LEU A 6 -27.73 -48.68 -15.64
C LEU A 6 -27.08 -48.11 -14.37
N ARG A 7 -25.78 -48.35 -14.18
CA ARG A 7 -25.00 -47.83 -13.06
C ARG A 7 -23.99 -46.79 -13.55
N TYR A 8 -24.25 -45.55 -13.13
CA TYR A 8 -23.33 -44.49 -12.75
C TYR A 8 -22.11 -44.16 -13.62
N ALA A 9 -22.06 -42.92 -14.11
CA ALA A 9 -20.86 -42.08 -14.01
C ALA A 9 -21.21 -40.59 -14.20
N ALA A 10 -21.97 -40.00 -13.27
CA ALA A 10 -21.89 -38.55 -13.07
C ALA A 10 -20.58 -38.28 -12.31
N ALA A 11 -19.47 -38.18 -13.04
CA ALA A 11 -18.19 -37.78 -12.47
C ALA A 11 -18.28 -36.28 -12.12
N LEU A 12 -18.63 -36.00 -10.87
CA LEU A 12 -18.48 -34.71 -10.24
C LEU A 12 -17.00 -34.31 -10.32
N ALA A 13 -16.67 -33.37 -11.21
CA ALA A 13 -15.36 -32.74 -11.29
C ALA A 13 -15.17 -31.76 -10.11
N THR A 14 -15.12 -32.29 -8.89
CA THR A 14 -14.99 -31.52 -7.64
C THR A 14 -13.56 -31.53 -7.09
N GLY A 15 -12.55 -31.38 -7.95
CA GLY A 15 -11.18 -31.35 -7.46
C GLY A 15 -10.18 -30.79 -8.47
N ALA A 16 -9.90 -29.48 -8.35
CA ALA A 16 -8.55 -28.89 -8.49
C ALA A 16 -8.60 -27.34 -8.43
N LEU A 17 -9.38 -26.74 -7.53
CA LEU A 17 -9.12 -25.35 -7.13
C LEU A 17 -8.07 -25.40 -6.03
N SER A 18 -6.80 -25.47 -6.41
CA SER A 18 -5.71 -25.22 -5.48
C SER A 18 -5.75 -23.74 -5.13
N PRO A 19 -5.97 -23.34 -3.86
CA PRO A 19 -5.82 -21.94 -3.49
C PRO A 19 -4.36 -21.55 -3.72
N ASP A 20 -4.13 -20.59 -4.61
CA ASP A 20 -2.82 -19.94 -4.70
C ASP A 20 -2.49 -19.33 -3.33
N ALA A 21 -1.22 -19.45 -2.94
CA ALA A 21 -0.74 -18.82 -1.72
C ALA A 21 -0.84 -17.30 -1.88
N ALA A 22 -1.93 -16.72 -1.36
CA ALA A 22 -2.04 -15.28 -1.24
C ALA A 22 -0.95 -14.81 -0.27
N TYR A 23 0.03 -14.06 -0.78
CA TYR A 23 1.04 -13.43 0.06
C TYR A 23 0.41 -12.23 0.78
N ALA A 24 -0.30 -12.51 1.88
CA ALA A 24 -0.96 -11.50 2.72
C ALA A 24 0.04 -10.76 3.63
N GLY A 25 1.22 -10.41 3.10
CA GLY A 25 2.29 -9.71 3.80
C GLY A 25 2.26 -8.20 3.58
N PHE A 26 2.88 -7.45 4.47
CA PHE A 26 3.20 -6.04 4.21
C PHE A 26 4.36 -5.95 3.23
N TYR A 27 4.25 -5.04 2.25
CA TYR A 27 5.32 -4.77 1.29
C TYR A 27 6.54 -4.16 1.98
N SER A 28 7.72 -4.63 1.58
CA SER A 28 8.98 -3.90 1.63
C SER A 28 9.03 -2.82 0.53
N GLY A 29 9.90 -1.85 0.68
CA GLY A 29 10.15 -0.86 -0.37
C GLY A 29 10.63 -1.47 -1.68
N ASP A 30 11.34 -2.60 -1.65
CA ASP A 30 11.79 -3.31 -2.86
C ASP A 30 10.62 -3.96 -3.60
N GLU A 31 9.70 -4.61 -2.88
CA GLU A 31 8.48 -5.16 -3.48
C GLU A 31 7.61 -4.05 -4.06
N LEU A 32 7.39 -2.95 -3.31
CA LEU A 32 6.62 -1.82 -3.83
C LEU A 32 7.28 -1.19 -5.06
N TYR A 33 8.61 -1.04 -5.07
CA TYR A 33 9.33 -0.52 -6.23
C TYR A 33 9.12 -1.41 -7.44
N THR A 34 9.31 -2.72 -7.27
CA THR A 34 9.14 -3.73 -8.34
C THR A 34 7.74 -3.67 -8.93
N VAL A 35 6.70 -3.68 -8.10
CA VAL A 35 5.29 -3.58 -8.53
C VAL A 35 5.06 -2.27 -9.30
N CYS A 36 5.53 -1.15 -8.76
CA CYS A 36 5.32 0.16 -9.36
C CYS A 36 6.11 0.42 -10.66
N THR A 37 7.17 -0.34 -10.92
CA THR A 37 8.01 -0.25 -12.12
C THR A 37 7.83 -1.41 -13.09
N THR A 38 6.75 -2.19 -12.95
CA THR A 38 6.41 -3.28 -13.88
C THR A 38 6.37 -2.75 -15.32
N ASP A 39 7.00 -3.47 -16.24
CA ASP A 39 7.02 -3.12 -17.65
C ASP A 39 5.61 -3.24 -18.27
N LYS A 40 5.27 -2.34 -19.19
CA LYS A 40 3.96 -2.32 -19.87
C LYS A 40 3.70 -3.55 -20.73
N ALA A 41 4.75 -4.25 -21.13
CA ALA A 41 4.65 -5.48 -21.91
C ALA A 41 4.32 -6.71 -21.05
N GLU A 42 4.47 -6.62 -19.72
CA GLU A 42 4.15 -7.73 -18.81
C GLU A 42 2.64 -7.98 -18.76
N LYS A 43 2.27 -9.26 -18.67
CA LYS A 43 0.86 -9.68 -18.69
C LYS A 43 0.06 -9.16 -17.49
N ASP A 44 0.73 -8.91 -16.37
CA ASP A 44 0.15 -8.44 -15.12
C ASP A 44 0.37 -6.93 -14.89
N PHE A 45 0.78 -6.19 -15.93
CA PHE A 45 1.05 -4.76 -15.85
C PHE A 45 -0.14 -3.96 -15.29
N PHE A 46 -1.35 -4.30 -15.72
CA PHE A 46 -2.55 -3.59 -15.30
C PHE A 46 -2.79 -3.80 -13.81
N GLU A 47 -2.84 -5.04 -13.36
CA GLU A 47 -3.03 -5.45 -11.97
C GLU A 47 -1.98 -4.81 -11.06
N LYS A 48 -0.69 -4.93 -11.40
CA LYS A 48 0.41 -4.32 -10.63
C LYS A 48 0.37 -2.80 -10.65
N SER A 49 -0.12 -2.19 -11.72
CA SER A 49 -0.33 -0.73 -11.76
C SER A 49 -1.39 -0.28 -10.76
N TYR A 50 -2.51 -1.01 -10.63
CA TYR A 50 -3.54 -0.72 -9.62
C TYR A 50 -3.07 -1.01 -8.21
N GLU A 51 -2.35 -2.11 -8.03
CA GLU A 51 -1.74 -2.49 -6.75
C GLU A 51 -0.77 -1.40 -6.25
N CYS A 52 0.11 -0.91 -7.13
CA CYS A 52 1.03 0.19 -6.83
C CYS A 52 0.29 1.44 -6.34
N VAL A 53 -0.68 1.94 -7.12
CA VAL A 53 -1.36 3.18 -6.76
C VAL A 53 -2.27 3.01 -5.55
N GLY A 54 -2.90 1.84 -5.38
CA GLY A 54 -3.73 1.51 -4.24
C GLY A 54 -2.95 1.42 -2.93
N TYR A 55 -1.76 0.80 -2.96
CA TYR A 55 -0.88 0.77 -1.80
C TYR A 55 -0.41 2.17 -1.40
N ILE A 56 0.03 2.97 -2.38
CA ILE A 56 0.51 4.34 -2.15
C ILE A 56 -0.61 5.23 -1.60
N SER A 57 -1.81 5.18 -2.18
CA SER A 57 -2.94 5.97 -1.69
C SER A 57 -3.33 5.56 -0.27
N GLY A 58 -3.42 4.26 0.01
CA GLY A 58 -3.76 3.75 1.35
C GLY A 58 -2.74 4.16 2.42
N ALA A 59 -1.44 4.12 2.10
CA ALA A 59 -0.41 4.59 3.01
C ALA A 59 -0.53 6.11 3.27
N VAL A 60 -0.74 6.90 2.22
CA VAL A 60 -0.91 8.36 2.34
C VAL A 60 -2.15 8.72 3.16
N ASP A 61 -3.27 8.04 2.93
CA ASP A 61 -4.51 8.24 3.69
C ASP A 61 -4.30 7.91 5.16
N ALA A 62 -3.66 6.78 5.47
CA ALA A 62 -3.34 6.42 6.85
C ALA A 62 -2.50 7.51 7.55
N PHE A 63 -1.52 8.10 6.86
CA PHE A 63 -0.74 9.22 7.42
C PHE A 63 -1.58 10.48 7.61
N ASN A 64 -2.38 10.85 6.61
CA ASN A 64 -3.22 12.05 6.68
C ASN A 64 -4.31 11.92 7.76
N THR A 65 -4.99 10.77 7.86
CA THR A 65 -5.94 10.47 8.93
C THR A 65 -5.28 10.51 10.30
N THR A 66 -4.06 9.96 10.44
CA THR A 66 -3.32 10.05 11.70
C THR A 66 -3.01 11.50 12.07
N ARG A 67 -2.63 12.34 11.09
CA ARG A 67 -2.40 13.77 11.32
C ARG A 67 -3.67 14.50 11.73
N GLU A 68 -4.77 14.23 11.06
CA GLU A 68 -6.09 14.80 11.37
C GLU A 68 -6.53 14.43 12.79
N ALA A 69 -6.40 13.16 13.17
CA ALA A 69 -6.69 12.69 14.53
C ALA A 69 -5.84 13.42 15.60
N ASN A 70 -4.65 13.89 15.22
CA ASN A 70 -3.75 14.70 16.06
C ASN A 70 -3.94 16.21 15.87
N LYS A 71 -5.00 16.66 15.19
CA LYS A 71 -5.30 18.08 14.90
C LYS A 71 -4.20 18.80 14.11
N LEU A 72 -3.49 18.06 13.26
CA LEU A 72 -2.44 18.57 12.39
C LEU A 72 -2.95 18.65 10.95
N LYS A 73 -2.64 19.74 10.24
CA LYS A 73 -2.97 19.87 8.80
C LYS A 73 -2.22 18.84 7.95
N SER A 74 -2.80 18.42 6.83
CA SER A 74 -2.07 17.65 5.80
C SER A 74 -0.77 18.37 5.40
N CYS A 75 0.29 17.61 5.15
CA CYS A 75 1.49 18.15 4.50
C CYS A 75 1.29 18.27 2.98
N ILE A 76 0.46 17.39 2.42
CA ILE A 76 0.24 17.22 1.00
C ILE A 76 -0.86 18.19 0.55
N PRO A 77 -0.60 19.05 -0.45
CA PRO A 77 -1.61 19.94 -1.03
C PRO A 77 -2.83 19.17 -1.58
N ALA A 78 -4.00 19.82 -1.57
CA ALA A 78 -5.27 19.19 -1.95
C ALA A 78 -5.39 18.87 -3.45
N ASP A 79 -4.59 19.51 -4.29
CA ASP A 79 -4.53 19.33 -5.74
C ASP A 79 -3.52 18.24 -6.17
N VAL A 80 -2.82 17.61 -5.22
CA VAL A 80 -1.93 16.49 -5.52
C VAL A 80 -2.71 15.28 -5.99
N THR A 81 -2.33 14.78 -7.17
CA THR A 81 -2.92 13.60 -7.80
C THR A 81 -2.25 12.31 -7.36
N ILE A 82 -2.98 11.19 -7.47
CA ILE A 82 -2.41 9.83 -7.26
C ILE A 82 -1.22 9.57 -8.19
N SER A 83 -1.24 10.09 -9.42
CA SER A 83 -0.12 9.96 -10.36
C SER A 83 1.14 10.65 -9.84
N GLN A 84 1.01 11.84 -9.24
CA GLN A 84 2.13 12.53 -8.59
C GLN A 84 2.62 11.77 -7.35
N LEU A 85 1.72 11.23 -6.52
CA LEU A 85 2.08 10.38 -5.38
C LEU A 85 2.88 9.15 -5.83
N ARG A 86 2.46 8.49 -6.92
CA ARG A 86 3.22 7.39 -7.53
C ARG A 86 4.60 7.86 -7.99
N SER A 87 4.65 8.93 -8.77
CA SER A 87 5.89 9.45 -9.35
C SER A 87 6.94 9.77 -8.29
N ILE A 88 6.58 10.52 -7.24
CA ILE A 88 7.52 10.88 -6.17
C ILE A 88 7.93 9.67 -5.32
N THR A 89 7.05 8.68 -5.16
CA THR A 89 7.36 7.45 -4.42
C THR A 89 8.36 6.59 -5.20
N VAL A 90 8.11 6.36 -6.49
CA VAL A 90 9.01 5.59 -7.36
C VAL A 90 10.37 6.28 -7.49
N ASP A 91 10.40 7.60 -7.68
CA ASP A 91 11.63 8.37 -7.73
C ASP A 91 12.44 8.26 -6.42
N TYR A 92 11.76 8.37 -5.27
CA TYR A 92 12.39 8.20 -3.97
C TYR A 92 12.96 6.79 -3.79
N LEU A 93 12.16 5.75 -4.05
CA LEU A 93 12.60 4.36 -3.95
C LEU A 93 13.78 4.07 -4.88
N GLY A 94 13.76 4.58 -6.12
CA GLY A 94 14.86 4.44 -7.07
C GLY A 94 16.17 5.06 -6.58
N LYS A 95 16.09 6.19 -5.86
CA LYS A 95 17.24 6.93 -5.32
C LYS A 95 17.74 6.42 -3.97
N ASN A 96 17.00 5.56 -3.27
CA ASN A 96 17.34 5.09 -1.92
C ASN A 96 17.31 3.55 -1.83
N PRO A 97 18.07 2.82 -2.65
CA PRO A 97 17.97 1.35 -2.74
C PRO A 97 18.30 0.62 -1.44
N ILE A 98 19.19 1.15 -0.61
CA ILE A 98 19.55 0.54 0.69
C ILE A 98 18.37 0.60 1.67
N ASP A 99 17.59 1.68 1.63
CA ASP A 99 16.45 1.87 2.53
C ASP A 99 15.21 1.08 2.10
N ARG A 100 15.18 0.56 0.87
CA ARG A 100 14.05 -0.23 0.33
C ARG A 100 13.82 -1.56 1.04
N ALA A 101 14.81 -2.07 1.79
CA ALA A 101 14.62 -3.22 2.67
C ALA A 101 13.64 -2.95 3.83
N LYS A 102 13.35 -1.68 4.14
CA LYS A 102 12.36 -1.28 5.16
C LYS A 102 10.93 -1.41 4.63
N SER A 103 9.94 -1.24 5.50
CA SER A 103 8.53 -1.32 5.09
C SER A 103 8.19 -0.27 4.03
N ALA A 104 7.42 -0.65 3.02
CA ALA A 104 6.98 0.23 1.94
C ALA A 104 6.23 1.45 2.46
N SER A 105 5.35 1.29 3.45
CA SER A 105 4.65 2.42 4.08
C SER A 105 5.61 3.46 4.65
N SER A 106 6.71 3.06 5.31
CA SER A 106 7.74 3.98 5.80
C SER A 106 8.45 4.72 4.66
N GLN A 107 8.64 4.06 3.52
CA GLN A 107 9.26 4.65 2.34
C GLN A 107 8.30 5.65 1.66
N VAL A 108 7.02 5.32 1.53
CA VAL A 108 5.97 6.25 1.04
C VAL A 108 5.88 7.48 1.94
N PHE A 109 5.93 7.29 3.26
CA PHE A 109 6.01 8.40 4.20
C PHE A 109 7.25 9.27 3.94
N ALA A 110 8.43 8.67 3.86
CA ALA A 110 9.66 9.42 3.64
C ALA A 110 9.65 10.19 2.30
N ALA A 111 9.15 9.57 1.23
CA ALA A 111 8.99 10.18 -0.08
C ALA A 111 8.05 11.41 -0.03
N THR A 112 6.87 11.24 0.55
CA THR A 112 5.87 12.32 0.66
C THR A 112 6.35 13.45 1.57
N ARG A 113 7.07 13.15 2.66
CA ARG A 113 7.68 14.16 3.55
C ARG A 113 8.81 14.94 2.86
N LYS A 114 9.56 14.30 1.97
CA LYS A 114 10.61 14.93 1.18
C LYS A 114 10.05 15.83 0.08
N ALA A 115 9.00 15.37 -0.61
CA ALA A 115 8.31 16.15 -1.66
C ALA A 115 7.48 17.31 -1.07
N TRP A 116 6.79 17.08 0.05
CA TRP A 116 5.94 18.06 0.71
C TRP A 116 6.28 18.16 2.21
N PRO A 117 7.30 18.98 2.55
CA PRO A 117 7.62 19.29 3.94
C PRO A 117 6.41 19.90 4.65
N CYS A 118 6.18 19.45 5.87
CA CYS A 118 5.04 19.89 6.66
C CYS A 118 5.35 21.25 7.29
N PRO A 119 4.33 22.08 7.50
CA PRO A 119 4.49 23.29 8.30
C PRO A 119 5.05 22.93 9.68
N ALA A 120 6.00 23.72 10.17
CA ALA A 120 6.51 23.58 11.53
C ALA A 120 5.35 23.76 12.53
N THR A 121 5.11 22.76 13.37
CA THR A 121 4.19 22.90 14.48
C THR A 121 4.86 23.79 15.54
N LYS A 122 4.19 24.88 15.94
CA LYS A 122 4.59 25.60 17.16
C LYS A 122 4.49 24.61 18.33
N PRO A 123 5.51 24.49 19.21
CA PRO A 123 5.45 23.55 20.32
C PRO A 123 4.24 23.85 21.19
N VAL A 124 3.43 22.84 21.47
CA VAL A 124 2.31 22.95 22.41
C VAL A 124 2.91 23.19 23.79
N SER A 125 2.82 24.43 24.28
CA SER A 125 3.15 24.77 25.67
C SER A 125 2.34 23.84 26.57
N LYS A 126 3.02 22.94 27.29
CA LYS A 126 2.41 22.11 28.32
C LYS A 126 1.88 23.08 29.39
N LYS A 127 0.58 23.38 29.38
CA LYS A 127 -0.07 24.02 30.52
C LYS A 127 0.11 23.07 31.71
N ALA A 128 1.02 23.42 32.61
CA ALA A 128 1.22 22.72 33.86
C ALA A 128 -0.14 22.63 34.58
N SER A 129 -0.64 21.42 34.75
CA SER A 129 -1.81 21.15 35.57
C SER A 129 -1.47 21.58 37.00
N ARG A 130 -1.95 22.76 37.43
CA ARG A 130 -1.93 23.16 38.83
C ARG A 130 -2.78 22.14 39.59
N LYS A 131 -2.10 21.22 40.27
CA LYS A 131 -2.68 20.30 41.25
C LYS A 131 -3.22 21.16 42.39
N LYS A 132 -4.53 21.39 42.45
CA LYS A 132 -5.18 21.97 43.64
C LYS A 132 -5.02 20.94 44.76
N ARG A 133 -4.26 21.30 45.80
CA ARG A 133 -4.29 20.69 47.12
C ARG A 133 -5.39 21.37 47.93
#